data_AF-A0A534VBW3-F1
#
_entry.id   AF-A0A534VBW3-F1
#
_cell.length_a   1.000
_cell.length_b   1.000
_cell.length_c   1.000
_cell.angle_alpha   90.00
_cell.angle_beta   90.00
_cell.angle_gamma   90.00
#
_symmetry.space_group_name_H-M   'P 1'
#
loop_
_entity.id
_entity.type
_entity.pdbx_description
1 polymer ?
#
loop_
_entity_poly.entity_id
_entity_poly.type
_entity_poly.pdbx_seq_one_letter_code
_entity_poly.pdbx_strand_id
1 'polypeptide(L)'
;MTLAALLQPRLLSLRNVVRRGRLRAVTVTVLVGFFWLGCFLLFTRVLGYFRGLGDFGPFLTQRLLVLLFLTFFGVLLVSNTVTALTTYYLAAEVTPLLAAPLSYRRLHHARFLETLVASSWMVLLVGLPALLAYGVVYRAGPLFYAGAVAVLLVFLVIPAAVGVLVTTGLVLVFPARRTRDVLIVGVGLAVAALVVAVRLLRPERLADPSGLVGFASFLAGFGATGSPYLPTTWAAETLLPLLGARPGEPLFYFGMLASTAAMLFLTSAAVVERVFLIAWSRAQTGHVRAGAAERPLSRWLALLVRPLPGPPGCVFAKDVTLFLRDPSQWSQLLLVSALVGIYLYNFSALPLGDGTPLALAMRDLATILNLGLGAFVTTAVAVRFVFPMVSLEGHAWWILRTAPVPLAHLWWSKFWIGYLPLVVFAELLVATTNGLLRVPFPVTVTFLLTLVPLMAAV
;
A
#
# COMPACT_ATOMS: atom_id res chain seq x y z
N MET A 1 7.54 -18.79 -31.69
CA MET A 1 6.63 -18.88 -30.52
C MET A 1 5.53 -17.82 -30.62
N THR A 2 4.27 -18.22 -30.47
CA THR A 2 3.08 -17.34 -30.49
C THR A 2 2.78 -16.79 -29.10
N LEU A 3 2.05 -15.68 -28.99
CA LEU A 3 1.64 -15.10 -27.71
C LEU A 3 0.80 -16.08 -26.87
N ALA A 4 -0.04 -16.89 -27.54
CA ALA A 4 -0.81 -17.96 -26.92
C ALA A 4 0.08 -19.01 -26.24
N ALA A 5 1.23 -19.36 -26.83
CA ALA A 5 2.17 -20.32 -26.26
C ALA A 5 2.86 -19.81 -24.99
N LEU A 6 3.06 -18.49 -24.87
CA LEU A 6 3.63 -17.87 -23.67
C LEU A 6 2.64 -17.85 -22.49
N LEU A 7 1.34 -17.73 -22.77
CA LEU A 7 0.28 -17.68 -21.76
C LEU A 7 -0.26 -19.07 -21.37
N GLN A 8 -0.05 -20.07 -22.22
CA GLN A 8 -0.53 -21.44 -22.02
C GLN A 8 -0.11 -22.07 -20.68
N PRO A 9 1.14 -21.93 -20.18
CA PRO A 9 1.54 -22.50 -18.89
C PRO A 9 0.72 -21.95 -17.72
N ARG A 10 0.31 -20.67 -17.78
CA ARG A 10 -0.51 -20.03 -16.74
C ARG A 10 -1.96 -20.51 -16.79
N LEU A 11 -2.52 -20.69 -17.99
CA LEU A 11 -3.85 -21.28 -18.15
C LEU A 11 -3.89 -22.73 -17.68
N LEU A 12 -2.84 -23.50 -17.97
CA LEU A 12 -2.69 -24.88 -17.50
C LEU A 12 -2.48 -24.96 -15.98
N SER A 13 -1.73 -24.03 -15.38
CA SER A 13 -1.56 -23.99 -13.93
C SER A 13 -2.88 -23.66 -13.21
N LEU A 14 -3.65 -22.68 -13.72
CA LEU A 14 -4.99 -22.36 -13.22
C LEU A 14 -5.93 -23.57 -13.31
N ARG A 15 -5.95 -24.25 -14.47
CA ARG A 15 -6.75 -25.47 -14.66
C ARG A 15 -6.36 -26.57 -13.68
N ASN A 16 -5.06 -26.75 -13.41
CA ASN A 16 -4.56 -27.76 -12.49
C ASN A 16 -4.89 -27.44 -11.03
N VAL A 17 -4.84 -26.16 -10.63
CA VAL A 17 -5.27 -25.71 -9.29
C VAL A 17 -6.75 -26.00 -9.07
N VAL A 18 -7.60 -25.68 -10.05
CA VAL A 18 -9.04 -25.94 -9.98
C VAL A 18 -9.33 -27.45 -9.96
N ARG A 19 -8.62 -28.25 -10.76
CA ARG A 19 -8.81 -29.70 -10.81
C ARG A 19 -8.36 -30.43 -9.55
N ARG A 20 -7.21 -30.07 -8.97
CA ARG A 20 -6.64 -30.75 -7.79
C ARG A 20 -7.29 -30.33 -6.47
N GLY A 21 -7.90 -29.15 -6.42
CA GLY A 21 -8.49 -28.57 -5.20
C GLY A 21 -9.92 -28.09 -5.41
N ARG A 22 -10.83 -28.92 -5.95
CA ARG A 22 -12.23 -28.54 -6.24
C ARG A 22 -12.93 -27.88 -5.06
N LEU A 23 -12.76 -28.40 -3.85
CA LEU A 23 -13.35 -27.82 -2.64
C LEU A 23 -12.85 -26.38 -2.39
N ARG A 24 -11.54 -26.13 -2.57
CA ARG A 24 -10.94 -24.79 -2.45
C ARG A 24 -11.41 -23.85 -3.55
N ALA A 25 -11.58 -24.36 -4.78
CA ALA A 25 -12.10 -23.56 -5.87
C ALA A 25 -13.56 -23.13 -5.59
N VAL A 26 -14.39 -24.07 -5.14
CA VAL A 26 -15.79 -23.78 -4.76
C VAL A 26 -15.85 -22.79 -3.60
N THR A 27 -15.07 -22.96 -2.53
CA THR A 27 -15.09 -22.02 -1.40
C THR A 27 -14.65 -20.62 -1.82
N VAL A 28 -13.61 -20.49 -2.65
CA VAL A 28 -13.18 -19.20 -3.19
C VAL A 28 -14.28 -18.58 -4.06
N THR A 29 -14.90 -19.34 -4.96
CA THR A 29 -16.00 -18.82 -5.79
C THR A 29 -17.19 -18.35 -4.96
N VAL A 30 -17.56 -19.09 -3.91
CA VAL A 30 -18.65 -18.71 -3.00
C VAL A 30 -18.30 -17.43 -2.23
N LEU A 31 -17.10 -17.33 -1.67
CA LEU A 31 -16.63 -16.14 -0.96
C LEU A 31 -16.60 -14.90 -1.87
N VAL A 32 -16.08 -15.07 -3.10
CA VAL A 32 -16.06 -14.03 -4.13
C VAL A 32 -17.48 -13.61 -4.51
N GLY A 33 -18.40 -14.55 -4.66
CA GLY A 33 -19.81 -14.27 -4.94
C GLY A 33 -20.50 -13.50 -3.81
N PHE A 34 -20.27 -13.90 -2.56
CA PHE A 34 -20.83 -13.21 -1.39
C PHE A 34 -20.26 -11.79 -1.25
N PHE A 35 -18.95 -11.62 -1.44
CA PHE A 35 -18.30 -10.31 -1.46
C PHE A 35 -18.88 -9.42 -2.57
N TRP A 36 -19.03 -9.97 -3.79
CA TRP A 36 -19.58 -9.24 -4.93
C TRP A 36 -21.03 -8.80 -4.68
N LEU A 37 -21.86 -9.69 -4.11
CA LEU A 37 -23.23 -9.37 -3.71
C LEU A 37 -23.26 -8.30 -2.61
N GLY A 38 -22.40 -8.42 -1.59
CA GLY A 38 -22.26 -7.42 -0.53
C GLY A 38 -21.88 -6.05 -1.05
N CYS A 39 -20.91 -5.97 -1.97
CA CYS A 39 -20.54 -4.72 -2.65
C CYS A 39 -21.73 -4.15 -3.44
N PHE A 40 -22.41 -4.97 -4.23
CA PHE A 40 -23.58 -4.54 -5.01
C PHE A 40 -24.70 -3.98 -4.11
N LEU A 41 -25.04 -4.69 -3.03
CA LEU A 41 -26.06 -4.24 -2.06
C LEU A 41 -25.64 -2.95 -1.34
N LEU A 42 -24.37 -2.82 -0.98
CA LEU A 42 -23.83 -1.61 -0.37
C LEU A 42 -23.96 -0.41 -1.32
N PHE A 43 -23.48 -0.55 -2.57
CA PHE A 43 -23.55 0.54 -3.54
C PHE A 43 -24.98 0.92 -3.90
N THR A 44 -25.89 -0.06 -4.06
CA THR A 44 -27.31 0.24 -4.30
C THR A 44 -27.95 0.96 -3.11
N ARG A 45 -27.61 0.59 -1.87
CA ARG A 45 -28.09 1.27 -0.65
C ARG A 45 -27.59 2.70 -0.56
N VAL A 46 -26.29 2.93 -0.78
CA VAL A 46 -25.66 4.26 -0.73
C VAL A 46 -26.21 5.17 -1.83
N LEU A 47 -26.30 4.68 -3.06
CA LEU A 47 -26.85 5.43 -4.19
C LEU A 47 -28.34 5.72 -4.00
N GLY A 48 -29.11 4.76 -3.45
CA GLY A 48 -30.51 4.95 -3.11
C GLY A 48 -30.70 6.03 -2.04
N TYR A 49 -29.83 6.06 -1.02
CA TYR A 49 -29.83 7.10 0.00
C TYR A 49 -29.54 8.48 -0.62
N PHE A 50 -28.53 8.60 -1.49
CA PHE A 50 -28.23 9.87 -2.16
C PHE A 50 -29.37 10.36 -3.03
N ARG A 51 -30.08 9.46 -3.70
CA ARG A 51 -31.27 9.83 -4.48
C ARG A 51 -32.41 10.37 -3.62
N GLY A 52 -32.50 9.96 -2.35
CA GLY A 52 -33.47 10.46 -1.38
C GLY A 52 -33.19 11.89 -0.90
N LEU A 53 -32.01 12.45 -1.16
CA LEU A 53 -31.59 13.79 -0.68
C LEU A 53 -32.03 14.95 -1.59
N GLY A 54 -33.03 14.74 -2.45
CA GLY A 54 -33.55 15.79 -3.35
C GLY A 54 -32.50 16.28 -4.37
N ASP A 55 -32.41 17.60 -4.54
CA ASP A 55 -31.58 18.24 -5.58
C ASP A 55 -30.07 17.99 -5.44
N PHE A 56 -29.59 17.64 -4.23
CA PHE A 56 -28.19 17.32 -3.98
C PHE A 56 -27.79 15.90 -4.43
N GLY A 57 -28.77 15.01 -4.63
CA GLY A 57 -28.53 13.61 -4.94
C GLY A 57 -27.72 13.36 -6.23
N PRO A 58 -28.12 13.93 -7.38
CA PRO A 58 -27.41 13.76 -8.64
C PRO A 58 -25.95 14.23 -8.57
N PHE A 59 -25.69 15.37 -7.92
CA PHE A 59 -24.33 15.90 -7.75
C PHE A 59 -23.44 14.94 -6.94
N LEU A 60 -23.96 14.40 -5.83
CA LEU A 60 -23.23 13.46 -4.98
C LEU A 60 -22.92 12.16 -5.72
N THR A 61 -23.85 11.63 -6.52
CA THR A 61 -23.60 10.40 -7.30
C THR A 61 -22.59 10.60 -8.43
N GLN A 62 -22.63 11.74 -9.12
CA GLN A 62 -21.61 12.10 -10.11
C GLN A 62 -20.23 12.16 -9.45
N ARG A 63 -20.15 12.79 -8.28
CA ARG A 63 -18.91 12.88 -7.52
C ARG A 63 -18.42 11.52 -7.04
N LEU A 64 -19.33 10.67 -6.55
CA LEU A 64 -18.99 9.32 -6.12
C LEU A 64 -18.40 8.49 -7.28
N LEU A 65 -18.92 8.64 -8.51
CA LEU A 65 -18.38 7.94 -9.67
C LEU A 65 -16.96 8.42 -10.03
N VAL A 66 -16.72 9.73 -10.02
CA VAL A 66 -15.38 10.30 -10.25
C VAL A 66 -14.41 9.83 -9.16
N LEU A 67 -14.82 9.86 -7.90
CA LEU A 67 -14.00 9.39 -6.78
C LEU A 67 -13.72 7.88 -6.89
N LEU A 68 -14.68 7.07 -7.33
CA LEU A 68 -14.50 5.64 -7.57
C LEU A 68 -13.38 5.41 -8.60
N PHE A 69 -13.44 6.06 -9.77
CA PHE A 69 -12.38 5.95 -10.78
C PHE A 69 -11.05 6.53 -10.29
N LEU A 70 -11.06 7.60 -9.51
CA LEU A 70 -9.83 8.17 -8.93
C LEU A 70 -9.16 7.19 -7.96
N THR A 71 -9.93 6.56 -7.07
CA THR A 71 -9.42 5.52 -6.17
C THR A 71 -8.89 4.33 -6.96
N PHE A 72 -9.62 3.86 -7.97
CA PHE A 72 -9.14 2.79 -8.85
C PHE A 72 -7.85 3.17 -9.57
N PHE A 73 -7.74 4.38 -10.10
CA PHE A 73 -6.53 4.85 -10.77
C PHE A 73 -5.32 4.82 -9.85
N GLY A 74 -5.44 5.37 -8.64
CA GLY A 74 -4.35 5.41 -7.66
C GLY A 74 -3.89 4.01 -7.23
N VAL A 75 -4.83 3.14 -6.88
CA VAL A 75 -4.54 1.75 -6.48
C VAL A 75 -3.93 0.96 -7.63
N LEU A 76 -4.46 1.10 -8.85
CA LEU A 76 -3.93 0.42 -10.03
C LEU A 76 -2.55 0.94 -10.41
N LEU A 77 -2.28 2.23 -10.33
CA LEU A 77 -0.97 2.78 -10.67
C LEU A 77 0.10 2.18 -9.75
N VAL A 78 -0.15 2.20 -8.45
CA VAL A 78 0.72 1.58 -7.44
C VAL A 78 0.88 0.08 -7.69
N SER A 79 -0.23 -0.65 -7.81
CA SER A 79 -0.22 -2.09 -7.97
C SER A 79 0.50 -2.51 -9.25
N ASN A 80 0.22 -1.86 -10.39
CA ASN A 80 0.86 -2.18 -11.67
C ASN A 80 2.35 -1.87 -11.64
N THR A 81 2.79 -0.81 -10.94
CA THR A 81 4.22 -0.51 -10.81
C THR A 81 4.96 -1.64 -10.06
N VAL A 82 4.38 -2.12 -8.95
CA VAL A 82 4.95 -3.23 -8.16
C VAL A 82 4.91 -4.55 -8.94
N THR A 83 3.76 -4.89 -9.53
CA THR A 83 3.59 -6.13 -10.29
C THR A 83 4.44 -6.15 -11.56
N ALA A 84 4.62 -5.02 -12.25
CA ALA A 84 5.48 -4.92 -13.41
C ALA A 84 6.93 -5.24 -13.03
N LEU A 85 7.40 -4.80 -11.86
CA LEU A 85 8.77 -5.08 -11.41
C LEU A 85 9.00 -6.58 -11.21
N THR A 86 8.05 -7.24 -10.55
CA THR A 86 8.13 -8.68 -10.27
C THR A 86 7.95 -9.53 -11.52
N THR A 87 7.13 -9.07 -12.46
CA THR A 87 6.79 -9.82 -13.68
C THR A 87 7.81 -9.64 -14.80
N TYR A 88 8.32 -8.42 -15.04
CA TYR A 88 9.25 -8.13 -16.13
C TYR A 88 10.72 -8.41 -15.80
N TYR A 89 11.15 -8.15 -14.56
CA TYR A 89 12.59 -8.07 -14.25
C TYR A 89 13.07 -9.10 -13.21
N LEU A 90 12.23 -9.45 -12.23
CA LEU A 90 12.61 -10.35 -11.13
C LEU A 90 12.13 -11.79 -11.31
N ALA A 91 11.22 -12.07 -12.23
CA ALA A 91 10.69 -13.42 -12.43
C ALA A 91 11.77 -14.37 -12.96
N ALA A 92 11.94 -15.52 -12.30
CA ALA A 92 12.94 -16.53 -12.67
C ALA A 92 12.77 -17.06 -14.10
N GLU A 93 11.54 -17.04 -14.61
CA GLU A 93 11.18 -17.41 -15.98
C GLU A 93 11.65 -16.42 -17.05
N VAL A 94 12.08 -15.21 -16.69
CA VAL A 94 12.62 -14.24 -17.67
C VAL A 94 13.96 -14.71 -18.24
N THR A 95 14.81 -15.32 -17.41
CA THR A 95 16.13 -15.84 -17.84
C THR A 95 16.04 -16.88 -18.97
N PRO A 96 15.23 -17.95 -18.87
CA PRO A 96 15.07 -18.89 -19.97
C PRO A 96 14.33 -18.28 -21.18
N LEU A 97 13.43 -17.31 -20.98
CA LEU A 97 12.75 -16.61 -22.09
C LEU A 97 13.69 -15.71 -22.89
N LEU A 98 14.72 -15.16 -22.25
CA LEU A 98 15.78 -14.38 -22.91
C LEU A 98 16.69 -15.24 -23.79
N ALA A 99 16.84 -16.54 -23.47
CA ALA A 99 17.59 -17.48 -24.29
C ALA A 99 16.81 -17.97 -25.52
N ALA A 100 15.48 -17.79 -25.53
CA ALA A 100 14.65 -18.13 -26.67
C ALA A 100 14.69 -17.02 -27.74
N PRO A 101 14.56 -17.35 -29.05
CA PRO A 101 14.53 -16.37 -30.14
C PRO A 101 13.16 -15.64 -30.18
N LEU A 102 12.90 -14.83 -29.15
CA LEU A 102 11.69 -14.02 -28.97
C LEU A 102 12.00 -12.54 -29.18
N SER A 103 11.15 -11.83 -29.91
CA SER A 103 11.25 -10.37 -29.97
C SER A 103 10.81 -9.74 -28.64
N TYR A 104 11.52 -8.71 -28.19
CA TYR A 104 11.20 -8.00 -26.94
C TYR A 104 9.79 -7.41 -26.95
N ARG A 105 9.28 -7.02 -28.12
CA ARG A 105 7.88 -6.58 -28.28
C ARG A 105 6.85 -7.67 -27.95
N ARG A 106 7.09 -8.92 -28.37
CA ARG A 106 6.20 -10.06 -28.02
C ARG A 106 6.30 -10.41 -26.54
N LEU A 107 7.50 -10.34 -25.98
CA LEU A 107 7.72 -10.50 -24.54
C LEU A 107 6.95 -9.43 -23.75
N HIS A 108 7.02 -8.16 -24.20
CA HIS A 108 6.25 -7.07 -23.61
C HIS A 108 4.75 -7.34 -23.65
N HIS A 109 4.19 -7.74 -24.80
CA HIS A 109 2.75 -8.01 -24.88
C HIS A 109 2.28 -9.12 -23.93
N ALA A 110 3.06 -10.20 -23.80
CA ALA A 110 2.74 -11.27 -22.86
C ALA A 110 2.81 -10.79 -21.39
N ARG A 111 3.89 -10.10 -21.03
CA ARG A 111 4.12 -9.61 -19.66
C ARG A 111 3.18 -8.47 -19.28
N PHE A 112 2.80 -7.64 -20.24
CA PHE A 112 1.82 -6.57 -20.06
C PHE A 112 0.46 -7.15 -19.71
N LEU A 113 0.01 -8.16 -20.46
CA LEU A 113 -1.26 -8.82 -20.19
C LEU A 113 -1.26 -9.53 -18.83
N GLU A 114 -0.17 -10.21 -18.48
CA GLU A 114 -0.01 -10.82 -17.14
C GLU A 114 -0.08 -9.77 -16.04
N THR A 115 0.62 -8.65 -16.19
CA THR A 115 0.62 -7.55 -15.23
C THR A 115 -0.78 -6.93 -15.11
N LEU A 116 -1.43 -6.67 -16.25
CA LEU A 116 -2.78 -6.11 -16.32
C LEU A 116 -3.79 -7.00 -15.58
N VAL A 117 -3.78 -8.31 -15.85
CA VAL A 117 -4.70 -9.26 -15.20
C VAL A 117 -4.38 -9.41 -13.71
N ALA A 118 -3.10 -9.55 -13.35
CA ALA A 118 -2.68 -9.77 -11.97
C ALA A 118 -2.91 -8.55 -11.06
N SER A 119 -2.87 -7.33 -11.60
CA SER A 119 -3.13 -6.11 -10.83
C SER A 119 -4.60 -5.66 -10.87
N SER A 120 -5.35 -6.00 -11.91
CA SER A 120 -6.72 -5.45 -12.11
C SER A 120 -7.84 -6.31 -11.52
N TRP A 121 -7.58 -7.56 -11.12
CA TRP A 121 -8.65 -8.48 -10.68
C TRP A 121 -9.45 -7.93 -9.49
N MET A 122 -8.81 -7.27 -8.52
CA MET A 122 -9.52 -6.68 -7.37
C MET A 122 -10.40 -5.50 -7.78
N VAL A 123 -9.92 -4.67 -8.73
CA VAL A 123 -10.69 -3.54 -9.24
C VAL A 123 -11.87 -4.01 -10.08
N LEU A 124 -11.72 -5.08 -10.85
CA LEU A 124 -12.86 -5.69 -11.55
C LEU A 124 -13.88 -6.25 -10.56
N LEU A 125 -13.40 -6.87 -9.46
CA LEU A 125 -14.25 -7.45 -8.43
C LEU A 125 -15.13 -6.40 -7.72
N VAL A 126 -14.61 -5.20 -7.47
CA VAL A 126 -15.36 -4.09 -6.82
C VAL A 126 -16.05 -3.18 -7.84
N GLY A 127 -15.40 -2.92 -8.97
CA GLY A 127 -15.85 -1.98 -9.99
C GLY A 127 -17.06 -2.47 -10.79
N LEU A 128 -17.10 -3.75 -11.16
CA LEU A 128 -18.27 -4.31 -11.87
C LEU A 128 -19.57 -4.23 -11.04
N PRO A 129 -19.64 -4.67 -9.76
CA PRO A 129 -20.86 -4.54 -8.98
C PRO A 129 -21.20 -3.08 -8.69
N ALA A 130 -20.20 -2.21 -8.51
CA ALA A 130 -20.44 -0.77 -8.36
C ALA A 130 -21.11 -0.17 -9.60
N LEU A 131 -20.56 -0.38 -10.80
CA LEU A 131 -21.13 0.11 -12.05
C LEU A 131 -22.50 -0.50 -12.33
N LEU A 132 -22.71 -1.78 -12.00
CA LEU A 132 -24.02 -2.42 -12.11
C LEU A 132 -25.05 -1.79 -11.18
N ALA A 133 -24.65 -1.43 -9.95
CA ALA A 133 -25.51 -0.67 -9.02
C ALA A 133 -25.91 0.70 -9.58
N TYR A 134 -24.99 1.42 -10.23
CA TYR A 134 -25.35 2.68 -10.92
C TYR A 134 -26.42 2.44 -11.99
N GLY A 135 -26.24 1.44 -12.85
CA GLY A 135 -27.21 1.13 -13.91
C GLY A 135 -28.60 0.78 -13.36
N VAL A 136 -28.65 -0.04 -12.29
CA VAL A 136 -29.92 -0.44 -11.67
C VAL A 136 -30.62 0.73 -10.97
N VAL A 137 -29.89 1.51 -10.17
CA VAL A 137 -30.49 2.64 -9.41
C VAL A 137 -30.99 3.72 -10.35
N TYR A 138 -30.25 4.04 -11.42
CA TYR A 138 -30.64 5.06 -12.40
C TYR A 138 -31.59 4.55 -13.49
N ARG A 139 -31.93 3.25 -13.49
CA ARG A 139 -32.72 2.60 -14.55
C ARG A 139 -32.14 2.89 -15.95
N ALA A 140 -30.82 2.73 -16.06
CA ALA A 140 -30.10 3.03 -17.28
C ALA A 140 -30.40 2.01 -18.39
N GLY A 141 -30.31 2.44 -19.65
CA GLY A 141 -30.52 1.56 -20.80
C GLY A 141 -29.39 0.53 -21.01
N PRO A 142 -29.58 -0.49 -21.88
CA PRO A 142 -28.57 -1.51 -22.16
C PRO A 142 -27.21 -0.97 -22.61
N LEU A 143 -27.22 0.18 -23.31
CA LEU A 143 -26.02 0.87 -23.79
C LEU A 143 -25.09 1.28 -22.65
N PHE A 144 -25.63 1.62 -21.47
CA PHE A 144 -24.83 1.95 -20.30
C PHE A 144 -24.00 0.75 -19.83
N TYR A 145 -24.57 -0.46 -19.80
CA TYR A 145 -23.84 -1.65 -19.35
C TYR A 145 -22.71 -2.03 -20.30
N ALA A 146 -22.96 -1.93 -21.62
CA ALA A 146 -21.91 -2.12 -22.63
C ALA A 146 -20.82 -1.04 -22.52
N GLY A 147 -21.22 0.22 -22.38
CA GLY A 147 -20.31 1.35 -22.16
C GLY A 147 -19.48 1.21 -20.88
N ALA A 148 -20.09 0.76 -19.78
CA ALA A 148 -19.42 0.52 -18.50
C ALA A 148 -18.32 -0.53 -18.61
N VAL A 149 -18.59 -1.66 -19.27
CA VAL A 149 -17.58 -2.70 -19.50
C VAL A 149 -16.47 -2.19 -20.43
N ALA A 150 -16.82 -1.51 -21.52
CA ALA A 150 -15.84 -0.97 -22.46
C ALA A 150 -14.94 0.08 -21.80
N VAL A 151 -15.52 1.06 -21.10
CA VAL A 151 -14.80 2.09 -20.35
C VAL A 151 -13.88 1.43 -19.33
N LEU A 152 -14.37 0.46 -18.55
CA LEU A 152 -13.56 -0.20 -17.54
C LEU A 152 -12.36 -0.92 -18.17
N LEU A 153 -12.55 -1.70 -19.23
CA LEU A 153 -11.47 -2.43 -19.91
C LEU A 153 -10.41 -1.49 -20.48
N VAL A 154 -10.83 -0.42 -21.16
CA VAL A 154 -9.91 0.58 -21.72
C VAL A 154 -9.20 1.35 -20.61
N PHE A 155 -9.92 1.72 -19.56
CA PHE A 155 -9.40 2.44 -18.40
C PHE A 155 -8.28 1.66 -17.70
N LEU A 156 -8.38 0.33 -17.59
CA LEU A 156 -7.35 -0.51 -16.95
C LEU A 156 -5.99 -0.46 -17.67
N VAL A 157 -5.98 -0.25 -19.00
CA VAL A 157 -4.75 -0.22 -19.81
C VAL A 157 -3.87 0.98 -19.46
N ILE A 158 -4.49 2.13 -19.15
CA ILE A 158 -3.80 3.38 -18.86
C ILE A 158 -2.86 3.27 -17.64
N PRO A 159 -3.34 2.95 -16.42
CA PRO A 159 -2.47 2.82 -15.25
C PRO A 159 -1.50 1.64 -15.37
N ALA A 160 -1.84 0.59 -16.12
CA ALA A 160 -0.92 -0.51 -16.41
C ALA A 160 0.27 -0.06 -17.27
N ALA A 161 0.01 0.68 -18.35
CA ALA A 161 1.06 1.21 -19.21
C ALA A 161 1.93 2.25 -18.51
N VAL A 162 1.32 3.17 -17.75
CA VAL A 162 2.06 4.12 -16.92
C VAL A 162 2.89 3.38 -15.88
N GLY A 163 2.31 2.39 -15.18
CA GLY A 163 3.02 1.59 -14.18
C GLY A 163 4.23 0.87 -14.77
N VAL A 164 4.10 0.25 -15.94
CA VAL A 164 5.24 -0.40 -16.64
C VAL A 164 6.31 0.62 -17.01
N LEU A 165 5.93 1.77 -17.58
CA LEU A 165 6.88 2.84 -17.93
C LEU A 165 7.63 3.38 -16.70
N VAL A 166 6.91 3.63 -15.61
CA VAL A 166 7.49 4.07 -14.32
C VAL A 166 8.46 3.01 -13.81
N THR A 167 8.08 1.73 -13.80
CA THR A 167 8.96 0.64 -13.36
C THR A 167 10.20 0.53 -14.23
N THR A 168 10.06 0.59 -15.55
CA THR A 168 11.21 0.56 -16.47
C THR A 168 12.13 1.75 -16.22
N GLY A 169 11.59 2.96 -16.05
CA GLY A 169 12.37 4.15 -15.69
C GLY A 169 13.10 4.01 -14.36
N LEU A 170 12.41 3.51 -13.32
CA LEU A 170 12.99 3.29 -12.00
C LEU A 170 14.10 2.26 -12.01
N VAL A 171 13.97 1.16 -12.76
CA VAL A 171 15.02 0.13 -12.88
C VAL A 171 16.23 0.63 -13.68
N LEU A 172 16.02 1.61 -14.58
CA LEU A 172 17.12 2.25 -15.28
C LEU A 172 17.91 3.18 -14.36
N VAL A 173 17.24 3.92 -13.48
CA VAL A 173 17.92 4.86 -12.56
C VAL A 173 18.48 4.14 -11.33
N PHE A 174 17.74 3.16 -10.79
CA PHE A 174 18.05 2.47 -9.54
C PHE A 174 18.18 0.95 -9.75
N PRO A 175 19.13 0.26 -9.09
CA PRO A 175 19.19 -1.20 -9.11
C PRO A 175 17.89 -1.84 -8.58
N ALA A 176 17.35 -2.86 -9.24
CA ALA A 176 15.96 -3.33 -9.05
C ALA A 176 15.57 -3.79 -7.62
N ARG A 177 16.53 -4.21 -6.79
CA ARG A 177 16.24 -4.46 -5.35
C ARG A 177 15.86 -3.15 -4.66
N ARG A 178 16.69 -2.10 -4.79
CA ARG A 178 16.34 -0.74 -4.33
C ARG A 178 15.02 -0.23 -4.94
N THR A 179 14.69 -0.59 -6.17
CA THR A 179 13.40 -0.21 -6.77
C THR A 179 12.22 -0.88 -6.08
N ARG A 180 12.30 -2.19 -5.76
CA ARG A 180 11.27 -2.88 -4.98
C ARG A 180 11.10 -2.23 -3.61
N ASP A 181 12.22 -1.87 -3.00
CA ASP A 181 12.29 -1.31 -1.66
C ASP A 181 11.74 0.12 -1.62
N VAL A 182 12.14 0.96 -2.57
CA VAL A 182 11.62 2.32 -2.78
C VAL A 182 10.16 2.29 -3.16
N LEU A 183 9.69 1.29 -3.92
CA LEU A 183 8.28 1.14 -4.22
C LEU A 183 7.48 0.73 -2.99
N ILE A 184 7.92 -0.24 -2.19
CA ILE A 184 7.21 -0.64 -0.97
C ILE A 184 7.20 0.52 0.04
N VAL A 185 8.33 1.20 0.21
CA VAL A 185 8.45 2.40 1.06
C VAL A 185 7.55 3.51 0.53
N GLY A 186 7.56 3.80 -0.78
CA GLY A 186 6.75 4.83 -1.41
C GLY A 186 5.26 4.55 -1.36
N VAL A 187 4.85 3.28 -1.47
CA VAL A 187 3.47 2.83 -1.29
C VAL A 187 3.06 2.93 0.17
N GLY A 188 3.94 2.52 1.10
CA GLY A 188 3.72 2.73 2.53
C GLY A 188 3.55 4.21 2.88
N LEU A 189 4.38 5.08 2.30
CA LEU A 189 4.31 6.54 2.44
C LEU A 189 3.04 7.12 1.82
N ALA A 190 2.63 6.64 0.64
CA ALA A 190 1.42 7.08 -0.03
C ALA A 190 0.17 6.64 0.75
N VAL A 191 0.15 5.41 1.29
CA VAL A 191 -0.93 4.94 2.17
C VAL A 191 -0.94 5.73 3.48
N ALA A 192 0.22 5.97 4.10
CA ALA A 192 0.34 6.80 5.28
C ALA A 192 -0.16 8.23 5.02
N ALA A 193 0.27 8.85 3.92
CA ALA A 193 -0.16 10.17 3.48
C ALA A 193 -1.65 10.21 3.16
N LEU A 194 -2.21 9.17 2.54
CA LEU A 194 -3.64 9.05 2.28
C LEU A 194 -4.42 8.95 3.59
N VAL A 195 -3.96 8.13 4.55
CA VAL A 195 -4.62 8.01 5.86
C VAL A 195 -4.54 9.33 6.63
N VAL A 196 -3.38 10.01 6.60
CA VAL A 196 -3.21 11.34 7.18
C VAL A 196 -4.11 12.35 6.48
N ALA A 197 -4.21 12.34 5.15
CA ALA A 197 -5.10 13.22 4.38
C ALA A 197 -6.58 12.98 4.69
N VAL A 198 -7.00 11.71 4.78
CA VAL A 198 -8.35 11.31 5.17
C VAL A 198 -8.67 11.73 6.61
N ARG A 199 -7.70 11.69 7.52
CA ARG A 199 -7.88 12.20 8.88
C ARG A 199 -7.81 13.72 8.99
N LEU A 200 -7.02 14.39 8.16
CA LEU A 200 -7.01 15.86 8.04
C LEU A 200 -8.37 16.40 7.59
N LEU A 201 -9.13 15.61 6.82
CA LEU A 201 -10.53 15.90 6.48
C LEU A 201 -11.49 15.83 7.69
N ARG A 202 -11.01 15.45 8.88
CA ARG A 202 -11.77 15.33 10.14
C ARG A 202 -13.13 14.65 9.92
N PRO A 203 -13.17 13.35 9.59
CA PRO A 203 -14.42 12.63 9.35
C PRO A 203 -15.37 12.67 10.57
N GLU A 204 -14.85 12.98 11.75
CA GLU A 204 -15.59 13.25 12.98
C GLU A 204 -16.60 14.41 12.84
N ARG A 205 -16.34 15.38 11.96
CA ARG A 205 -17.30 16.45 11.63
C ARG A 205 -18.39 16.03 10.64
N LEU A 206 -18.26 14.88 9.98
CA LEU A 206 -19.31 14.35 9.10
C LEU A 206 -20.45 13.70 9.88
N ALA A 207 -20.24 13.39 11.17
CA ALA A 207 -21.29 12.93 12.07
C ALA A 207 -22.19 14.08 12.59
N ASP A 208 -21.75 15.33 12.40
CA ASP A 208 -22.49 16.53 12.80
C ASP A 208 -23.32 17.06 11.61
N PRO A 209 -24.65 17.30 11.75
CA PRO A 209 -25.51 17.74 10.66
C PRO A 209 -25.07 19.05 9.97
N SER A 210 -24.39 19.94 10.71
CA SER A 210 -23.83 21.21 10.20
C SER A 210 -22.56 21.01 9.36
N GLY A 211 -21.81 19.92 9.60
CA GLY A 211 -20.62 19.55 8.83
C GLY A 211 -20.94 19.05 7.42
N LEU A 212 -22.13 18.50 7.20
CA LEU A 212 -22.60 18.07 5.87
C LEU A 212 -22.80 19.26 4.92
N VAL A 213 -23.30 20.39 5.43
CA VAL A 213 -23.46 21.64 4.65
C VAL A 213 -22.09 22.27 4.33
N GLY A 214 -21.17 22.25 5.29
CA GLY A 214 -19.77 22.67 5.08
C GLY A 214 -18.98 21.76 4.13
N PHE A 215 -19.27 20.46 4.13
CA PHE A 215 -18.68 19.50 3.19
C PHE A 215 -19.26 19.65 1.78
N ALA A 216 -20.56 19.90 1.66
CA ALA A 216 -21.21 20.19 0.39
C ALA A 216 -20.68 21.49 -0.24
N SER A 217 -20.46 22.55 0.55
CA SER A 217 -19.85 23.80 0.08
C SER A 217 -18.35 23.68 -0.20
N PHE A 218 -17.61 22.89 0.58
CA PHE A 218 -16.22 22.54 0.28
C PHE A 218 -16.09 21.73 -1.03
N LEU A 219 -16.99 20.76 -1.25
CA LEU A 219 -17.08 20.02 -2.51
C LEU A 219 -17.50 20.91 -3.69
N ALA A 220 -18.38 21.88 -3.46
CA ALA A 220 -18.76 22.88 -4.46
C ALA A 220 -17.58 23.80 -4.83
N GLY A 221 -16.70 24.11 -3.86
CA GLY A 221 -15.48 24.91 -4.08
C GLY A 221 -14.42 24.23 -4.97
N PHE A 222 -14.50 22.91 -5.16
CA PHE A 222 -13.62 22.17 -6.06
C PHE A 222 -14.07 22.16 -7.54
N GLY A 223 -15.14 22.89 -7.90
CA GLY A 223 -15.71 22.89 -9.24
C GLY A 223 -16.41 21.56 -9.58
N ALA A 224 -17.50 21.64 -10.33
CA ALA A 224 -18.33 20.49 -10.72
C ALA A 224 -17.59 19.44 -11.58
N THR A 225 -16.43 19.79 -12.11
CA THR A 225 -15.58 18.95 -12.94
C THR A 225 -14.23 18.78 -12.25
N GLY A 226 -13.82 17.54 -11.99
CA GLY A 226 -12.42 17.25 -11.66
C GLY A 226 -11.48 17.76 -12.77
N SER A 227 -10.15 17.62 -12.59
CA SER A 227 -9.20 18.09 -13.62
C SER A 227 -9.58 17.56 -15.02
N PRO A 228 -9.78 18.45 -16.02
CA PRO A 228 -10.19 18.06 -17.37
C PRO A 228 -9.22 17.12 -18.08
N TYR A 229 -8.00 17.01 -17.56
CA TYR A 229 -6.90 16.26 -18.17
C TYR A 229 -6.72 14.85 -17.61
N LEU A 230 -7.57 14.41 -16.67
CA LEU A 230 -7.42 13.10 -16.03
C LEU A 230 -8.21 12.00 -16.74
N PRO A 231 -7.64 10.79 -16.94
CA PRO A 231 -8.38 9.64 -17.46
C PRO A 231 -9.61 9.26 -16.62
N THR A 232 -9.58 9.58 -15.34
CA THR A 232 -10.68 9.33 -14.39
C THR A 232 -11.88 10.21 -14.67
N THR A 233 -11.68 11.45 -15.13
CA THR A 233 -12.77 12.32 -15.53
C THR A 233 -13.33 11.88 -16.86
N TRP A 234 -12.51 11.51 -17.85
CA TRP A 234 -12.99 11.00 -19.15
C TRP A 234 -13.83 9.71 -19.01
N ALA A 235 -13.44 8.80 -18.10
CA ALA A 235 -14.23 7.62 -17.79
C ALA A 235 -15.62 7.97 -17.22
N ALA A 236 -15.69 8.92 -16.27
CA ALA A 236 -16.95 9.39 -15.71
C ALA A 236 -17.79 10.16 -16.73
N GLU A 237 -17.18 11.06 -17.52
CA GLU A 237 -17.82 11.83 -18.60
C GLU A 237 -18.38 10.94 -19.72
N THR A 238 -17.84 9.73 -19.90
CA THR A 238 -18.42 8.74 -20.82
C THR A 238 -19.69 8.11 -20.24
N LEU A 239 -19.70 7.80 -18.94
CA LEU A 239 -20.78 7.03 -18.31
C LEU A 239 -21.94 7.89 -17.81
N LEU A 240 -21.70 9.13 -17.40
CA LEU A 240 -22.72 10.03 -16.86
C LEU A 240 -23.81 10.41 -17.88
N PRO A 241 -23.49 10.67 -19.16
CA PRO A 241 -24.50 10.85 -20.20
C PRO A 241 -25.29 9.57 -20.49
N LEU A 242 -24.64 8.40 -20.45
CA LEU A 242 -25.28 7.10 -20.65
C LEU A 242 -26.23 6.73 -19.50
N LEU A 243 -26.02 7.30 -18.31
CA LEU A 243 -26.94 7.20 -17.16
C LEU A 243 -28.15 8.13 -17.27
N GLY A 244 -28.17 9.06 -18.23
CA GLY A 244 -29.18 10.11 -18.32
C GLY A 244 -29.05 11.19 -17.23
N ALA A 245 -27.91 11.23 -16.53
CA ALA A 245 -27.69 12.16 -15.42
C ALA A 245 -27.38 13.60 -15.89
N ARG A 246 -26.89 13.76 -17.12
CA ARG A 246 -26.64 15.05 -17.79
C ARG A 246 -26.47 14.84 -19.30
N PRO A 247 -26.81 15.84 -20.14
CA PRO A 247 -26.45 15.81 -21.55
C PRO A 247 -24.92 15.88 -21.71
N GLY A 248 -24.38 15.17 -22.69
CA GLY A 248 -22.95 15.16 -22.99
C GLY A 248 -22.61 14.28 -24.18
N GLU A 249 -21.34 14.24 -24.55
CA GLU A 249 -20.82 13.51 -25.71
C GLU A 249 -20.03 12.27 -25.27
N PRO A 250 -20.70 11.13 -24.97
CA PRO A 250 -20.03 9.96 -24.40
C PRO A 250 -18.98 9.37 -25.35
N LEU A 251 -19.22 9.44 -26.67
CA LEU A 251 -18.30 8.92 -27.68
C LEU A 251 -16.98 9.71 -27.75
N PHE A 252 -17.03 11.03 -27.54
CA PHE A 252 -15.84 11.88 -27.56
C PHE A 252 -14.89 11.52 -26.41
N TYR A 253 -15.42 11.47 -25.18
CA TYR A 253 -14.62 11.11 -24.00
C TYR A 253 -14.15 9.66 -24.02
N PHE A 254 -14.96 8.74 -24.55
CA PHE A 254 -14.53 7.36 -24.77
C PHE A 254 -13.39 7.29 -25.80
N GLY A 255 -13.51 8.03 -26.90
CA GLY A 255 -12.46 8.13 -27.92
C GLY A 255 -11.15 8.67 -27.37
N MET A 256 -11.22 9.68 -26.50
CA MET A 256 -10.06 10.24 -25.80
C MET A 256 -9.41 9.23 -24.84
N LEU A 257 -10.23 8.48 -24.10
CA LEU A 257 -9.76 7.41 -23.21
C LEU A 257 -9.09 6.28 -24.01
N ALA A 258 -9.71 5.84 -25.10
CA ALA A 258 -9.23 4.77 -25.96
C ALA A 258 -7.96 5.14 -26.72
N SER A 259 -7.89 6.36 -27.28
CA SER A 259 -6.70 6.84 -27.97
C SER A 259 -5.51 6.99 -27.01
N THR A 260 -5.75 7.49 -25.79
CA THR A 260 -4.72 7.59 -24.75
C THR A 260 -4.25 6.20 -24.28
N ALA A 261 -5.16 5.26 -24.06
CA ALA A 261 -4.82 3.88 -23.71
C ALA A 261 -3.97 3.21 -24.80
N ALA A 262 -4.36 3.36 -26.07
CA ALA A 262 -3.61 2.82 -27.21
C ALA A 262 -2.23 3.46 -27.34
N MET A 263 -2.15 4.80 -27.24
CA MET A 263 -0.89 5.54 -27.27
C MET A 263 0.05 5.04 -26.17
N LEU A 264 -0.41 4.97 -24.91
CA LEU A 264 0.40 4.55 -23.79
C LEU A 264 0.85 3.08 -23.89
N PHE A 265 -0.02 2.20 -24.38
CA PHE A 265 0.35 0.82 -24.63
C PHE A 265 1.47 0.73 -25.69
N LEU A 266 1.34 1.46 -26.80
CA LEU A 266 2.35 1.46 -27.86
C LEU A 266 3.67 2.11 -27.41
N THR A 267 3.63 3.21 -26.66
CA THR A 267 4.83 3.84 -26.11
C THR A 267 5.52 2.94 -25.10
N SER A 268 4.77 2.28 -24.21
CA SER A 268 5.34 1.29 -23.28
C SER A 268 6.02 0.15 -24.03
N ALA A 269 5.42 -0.35 -25.11
CA ALA A 269 6.00 -1.40 -25.93
C ALA A 269 7.30 -0.94 -26.61
N ALA A 270 7.32 0.26 -27.19
CA ALA A 270 8.49 0.80 -27.86
C ALA A 270 9.65 1.10 -26.90
N VAL A 271 9.35 1.64 -25.71
CA VAL A 271 10.36 1.92 -24.67
C VAL A 271 10.93 0.62 -24.13
N VAL A 272 10.09 -0.34 -23.78
CA VAL A 272 10.53 -1.64 -23.27
C VAL A 272 11.35 -2.35 -24.35
N GLU A 273 10.90 -2.42 -25.60
CA GLU A 273 11.63 -3.08 -26.69
C GLU A 273 13.07 -2.58 -26.84
N ARG A 274 13.29 -1.26 -26.72
CA ARG A 274 14.63 -0.66 -26.86
C ARG A 274 15.51 -0.86 -25.63
N VAL A 275 14.93 -0.88 -24.44
CA VAL A 275 15.68 -0.76 -23.18
C VAL A 275 15.63 -2.03 -22.33
N PHE A 276 14.87 -3.05 -22.73
CA PHE A 276 14.60 -4.25 -21.93
C PHE A 276 15.87 -4.93 -21.42
N LEU A 277 16.84 -5.19 -22.30
CA LEU A 277 18.09 -5.86 -21.91
C LEU A 277 18.90 -5.05 -20.91
N ILE A 278 18.98 -3.73 -21.11
CA ILE A 278 19.71 -2.83 -20.20
C ILE A 278 19.01 -2.79 -18.85
N ALA A 279 17.69 -2.63 -18.84
CA ALA A 279 16.88 -2.63 -17.62
C ALA A 279 16.99 -3.98 -16.89
N TRP A 280 16.93 -5.10 -17.61
CA TRP A 280 17.07 -6.43 -17.02
C TRP A 280 18.47 -6.66 -16.46
N SER A 281 19.53 -6.33 -17.20
CA SER A 281 20.91 -6.43 -16.70
C SER A 281 21.11 -5.57 -15.45
N ARG A 282 20.64 -4.31 -15.45
CA ARG A 282 20.67 -3.44 -14.26
C ARG A 282 19.89 -4.03 -13.09
N ALA A 283 18.74 -4.66 -13.36
CA ALA A 283 17.96 -5.35 -12.34
C ALA A 283 18.73 -6.50 -11.68
N GLN A 284 19.54 -7.25 -12.44
CA GLN A 284 20.34 -8.37 -11.94
C GLN A 284 21.64 -7.93 -11.26
N THR A 285 22.25 -6.81 -11.69
CA THR A 285 23.54 -6.31 -11.17
C THR A 285 23.51 -5.78 -9.73
N GLY A 286 22.34 -5.77 -9.07
CA GLY A 286 22.21 -5.47 -7.64
C GLY A 286 23.03 -6.39 -6.71
N HIS A 287 23.67 -7.44 -7.22
CA HIS A 287 24.55 -8.33 -6.45
C HIS A 287 26.02 -7.87 -6.34
N VAL A 288 26.52 -6.90 -7.13
CA VAL A 288 27.99 -6.79 -7.34
C VAL A 288 28.66 -5.47 -6.93
N ARG A 289 27.94 -4.37 -6.65
CA ARG A 289 28.59 -3.07 -6.33
C ARG A 289 28.48 -2.66 -4.85
N ALA A 290 29.11 -3.44 -3.99
CA ALA A 290 29.25 -3.15 -2.56
C ALA A 290 30.63 -2.55 -2.18
N GLY A 291 31.33 -1.86 -3.10
CA GLY A 291 32.67 -1.32 -2.80
C GLY A 291 32.70 0.11 -2.26
N ALA A 292 31.86 1.00 -2.80
CA ALA A 292 31.95 2.44 -2.51
C ALA A 292 30.95 2.93 -1.44
N ALA A 293 29.75 2.35 -1.38
CA ALA A 293 28.71 2.71 -0.42
C ALA A 293 28.93 2.13 1.00
N GLU A 294 29.86 1.19 1.16
CA GLU A 294 30.17 0.55 2.46
C GLU A 294 31.10 1.39 3.35
N ARG A 295 31.79 2.38 2.79
CA ARG A 295 32.76 3.23 3.53
C ARG A 295 32.13 4.13 4.60
N PRO A 296 31.00 4.83 4.37
CA PRO A 296 30.39 5.64 5.43
C PRO A 296 29.73 4.78 6.51
N LEU A 297 29.01 3.71 6.11
CA LEU A 297 28.33 2.82 7.06
C LEU A 297 29.33 2.11 7.98
N SER A 298 30.43 1.59 7.42
CA SER A 298 31.48 0.94 8.23
C SER A 298 32.18 1.90 9.20
N ARG A 299 32.35 3.17 8.83
CA ARG A 299 32.88 4.21 9.73
C ARG A 299 31.91 4.56 10.87
N TRP A 300 30.63 4.71 10.57
CA TRP A 300 29.59 4.95 11.57
C TRP A 300 29.42 3.77 12.53
N LEU A 301 29.42 2.54 12.00
CA LEU A 301 29.40 1.32 12.82
C LEU A 301 30.64 1.21 13.69
N ALA A 302 31.83 1.53 13.17
CA ALA A 302 33.05 1.54 13.97
C ALA A 302 32.99 2.53 15.14
N LEU A 303 32.33 3.68 14.96
CA LEU A 303 32.09 4.65 16.05
C LEU A 303 31.10 4.11 17.09
N LEU A 304 30.03 3.44 16.66
CA LEU A 304 29.02 2.86 17.55
C LEU A 304 29.51 1.61 18.30
N VAL A 305 30.44 0.87 17.72
CA VAL A 305 31.01 -0.37 18.29
C VAL A 305 32.21 -0.09 19.20
N ARG A 306 32.84 1.09 19.12
CA ARG A 306 33.92 1.53 20.03
C ARG A 306 33.66 1.29 21.53
N PRO A 307 32.47 1.56 22.09
CA PRO A 307 32.19 1.28 23.50
C PRO A 307 32.01 -0.21 23.85
N LEU A 308 31.92 -1.11 22.85
CA LEU A 308 31.68 -2.55 23.02
C LEU A 308 32.87 -3.37 22.47
N PRO A 309 34.05 -3.36 23.11
CA PRO A 309 35.19 -4.13 22.64
C PRO A 309 34.94 -5.64 22.73
N GLY A 310 35.32 -6.38 21.68
CA GLY A 310 35.31 -7.84 21.65
C GLY A 310 34.12 -8.47 20.89
N PRO A 311 33.79 -9.75 21.17
CA PRO A 311 32.73 -10.50 20.49
C PRO A 311 31.34 -9.84 20.44
N PRO A 312 30.81 -9.19 21.51
CA PRO A 312 29.48 -8.59 21.47
C PRO A 312 29.39 -7.38 20.52
N GLY A 313 30.47 -6.62 20.37
CA GLY A 313 30.55 -5.53 19.40
C GLY A 313 30.47 -6.02 17.95
N CYS A 314 31.07 -7.17 17.64
CA CYS A 314 31.00 -7.79 16.33
C CYS A 314 29.59 -8.30 16.01
N VAL A 315 28.89 -8.89 17.00
CA VAL A 315 27.51 -9.35 16.85
C VAL A 315 26.56 -8.17 16.67
N PHE A 316 26.77 -7.09 17.44
CA PHE A 316 26.05 -5.83 17.28
C PHE A 316 26.23 -5.24 15.87
N ALA A 317 27.48 -5.13 15.41
CA ALA A 317 27.78 -4.63 14.07
C ALA A 317 27.11 -5.47 12.99
N LYS A 318 27.10 -6.80 13.14
CA LYS A 318 26.44 -7.73 12.23
C LYS A 318 24.93 -7.48 12.19
N ASP A 319 24.26 -7.48 13.34
CA ASP A 319 22.80 -7.37 13.41
C ASP A 319 22.32 -5.99 12.92
N VAL A 320 23.01 -4.90 13.28
CA VAL A 320 22.71 -3.56 12.75
C VAL A 320 22.96 -3.50 11.24
N THR A 321 24.02 -4.14 10.74
CA THR A 321 24.29 -4.19 9.29
C THR A 321 23.20 -4.98 8.55
N LEU A 322 22.76 -6.10 9.10
CA LEU A 322 21.66 -6.89 8.52
C LEU A 322 20.35 -6.10 8.54
N PHE A 323 20.01 -5.43 9.65
CA PHE A 323 18.83 -4.59 9.77
C PHE A 323 18.83 -3.44 8.75
N LEU A 324 19.94 -2.73 8.63
CA LEU A 324 20.06 -1.60 7.68
C LEU A 324 20.06 -2.06 6.22
N ARG A 325 20.55 -3.27 5.94
CA ARG A 325 20.57 -3.86 4.60
C ARG A 325 19.27 -4.57 4.22
N ASP A 326 18.40 -4.89 5.18
CA ASP A 326 17.12 -5.53 4.92
C ASP A 326 16.03 -4.48 4.64
N PRO A 327 15.63 -4.32 3.37
CA PRO A 327 14.63 -3.34 3.01
C PRO A 327 13.22 -3.66 3.52
N SER A 328 12.94 -4.92 3.82
CA SER A 328 11.65 -5.30 4.39
C SER A 328 11.45 -4.65 5.76
N GLN A 329 12.52 -4.55 6.56
CA GLN A 329 12.51 -3.90 7.87
C GLN A 329 12.23 -2.40 7.75
N TRP A 330 12.84 -1.71 6.79
CA TRP A 330 12.57 -0.29 6.53
C TRP A 330 11.12 -0.01 6.15
N SER A 331 10.52 -0.88 5.34
CA SER A 331 9.11 -0.74 4.97
C SER A 331 8.17 -0.94 6.17
N GLN A 332 8.47 -1.90 7.03
CA GLN A 332 7.69 -2.15 8.24
C GLN A 332 7.88 -1.02 9.26
N LEU A 333 9.10 -0.49 9.38
CA LEU A 333 9.41 0.64 10.27
C LEU A 333 8.61 1.86 9.85
N LEU A 334 8.58 2.19 8.55
CA LEU A 334 7.78 3.29 8.03
C LEU A 334 6.29 3.11 8.32
N LEU A 335 5.75 1.91 8.11
CA LEU A 335 4.34 1.62 8.41
C LEU A 335 4.03 1.78 9.90
N VAL A 336 4.91 1.27 10.77
CA VAL A 336 4.80 1.43 12.23
C VAL A 336 4.88 2.91 12.61
N SER A 337 5.81 3.68 12.05
CA SER A 337 5.92 5.13 12.28
C SER A 337 4.66 5.88 11.85
N ALA A 338 4.05 5.51 10.72
CA ALA A 338 2.79 6.09 10.28
C ALA A 338 1.64 5.77 11.25
N LEU A 339 1.56 4.51 11.72
CA LEU A 339 0.56 4.10 12.71
C LEU A 339 0.73 4.85 14.04
N VAL A 340 1.98 5.04 14.47
CA VAL A 340 2.32 5.86 15.65
C VAL A 340 1.93 7.32 15.44
N GLY A 341 2.16 7.90 14.26
CA GLY A 341 1.72 9.25 13.95
C GLY A 341 0.20 9.41 14.04
N ILE A 342 -0.55 8.44 13.51
CA ILE A 342 -2.02 8.40 13.63
C ILE A 342 -2.44 8.27 15.09
N TYR A 343 -1.76 7.41 15.84
CA TYR A 343 -1.98 7.24 17.27
C TYR A 343 -1.80 8.55 18.04
N LEU A 344 -0.68 9.24 17.86
CA LEU A 344 -0.42 10.54 18.50
C LEU A 344 -1.47 11.60 18.09
N TYR A 345 -1.86 11.62 16.83
CA TYR A 345 -2.90 12.52 16.34
C TYR A 345 -4.28 12.25 16.97
N ASN A 346 -4.67 10.99 17.11
CA ASN A 346 -5.95 10.65 17.73
C ASN A 346 -6.04 11.18 19.17
N PHE A 347 -4.94 11.11 19.92
CA PHE A 347 -4.88 11.66 21.27
C PHE A 347 -4.93 13.20 21.30
N SER A 348 -4.40 13.88 20.28
CA SER A 348 -4.49 15.35 20.19
C SER A 348 -5.84 15.86 19.69
N ALA A 349 -6.60 15.03 18.97
CA ALA A 349 -7.91 15.37 18.44
C ALA A 349 -9.06 15.20 19.46
N LEU A 350 -8.82 14.54 20.60
CA LEU A 350 -9.83 14.33 21.63
C LEU A 350 -10.30 15.67 22.24
N PRO A 351 -11.61 15.97 22.24
CA PRO A 351 -12.16 17.21 22.81
C PRO A 351 -12.20 17.12 24.34
N LEU A 352 -11.02 17.23 24.97
CA LEU A 352 -10.84 17.15 26.44
C LEU A 352 -10.68 18.54 27.09
N GLY A 353 -10.90 19.61 26.33
CA GLY A 353 -10.66 21.00 26.74
C GLY A 353 -11.82 21.67 27.48
N ASP A 354 -13.01 21.08 27.47
CA ASP A 354 -14.24 21.78 27.86
C ASP A 354 -14.48 21.87 29.38
N GLY A 355 -13.59 21.31 30.20
CA GLY A 355 -13.65 21.39 31.68
C GLY A 355 -14.87 20.70 32.32
N THR A 356 -15.70 20.02 31.53
CA THR A 356 -16.86 19.28 32.03
C THR A 356 -16.41 18.07 32.87
N PRO A 357 -17.20 17.64 33.87
CA PRO A 357 -16.88 16.47 34.68
C PRO A 357 -16.74 15.18 33.83
N LEU A 358 -17.47 15.10 32.72
CA LEU A 358 -17.33 14.01 31.74
C LEU A 358 -15.98 14.07 31.01
N ALA A 359 -15.51 15.25 30.61
CA ALA A 359 -14.21 15.40 29.95
C ALA A 359 -13.04 15.05 30.89
N LEU A 360 -13.15 15.38 32.18
CA LEU A 360 -12.18 14.97 33.22
C LEU A 360 -12.15 13.45 33.39
N ALA A 361 -13.32 12.81 33.52
CA ALA A 361 -13.40 11.34 33.64
C ALA A 361 -12.86 10.62 32.39
N MET A 362 -13.17 11.13 31.19
CA MET A 362 -12.63 10.61 29.93
C MET A 362 -11.11 10.75 29.83
N ARG A 363 -10.56 11.83 30.39
CA ARG A 363 -9.12 12.08 30.42
C ARG A 363 -8.38 11.14 31.36
N ASP A 364 -8.92 10.88 32.54
CA ASP A 364 -8.33 9.95 33.50
C ASP A 364 -8.37 8.52 32.96
N LEU A 365 -9.50 8.13 32.37
CA LEU A 365 -9.64 6.84 31.67
C LEU A 365 -8.66 6.73 30.49
N ALA A 366 -8.56 7.76 29.65
CA ALA A 366 -7.64 7.80 28.52
C ALA A 366 -6.18 7.70 28.97
N THR A 367 -5.83 8.28 30.13
CA THR A 367 -4.49 8.20 30.72
C THR A 367 -4.15 6.76 31.13
N ILE A 368 -5.06 6.07 31.84
CA ILE A 368 -4.85 4.66 32.21
C ILE A 368 -4.76 3.77 30.96
N LEU A 369 -5.65 3.99 29.99
CA LEU A 369 -5.64 3.26 28.72
C LEU A 369 -4.38 3.54 27.89
N ASN A 370 -3.80 4.73 27.97
CA ASN A 370 -2.57 5.10 27.26
C ASN A 370 -1.38 4.23 27.69
N LEU A 371 -1.29 3.84 28.96
CA LEU A 371 -0.24 2.91 29.42
C LEU A 371 -0.42 1.52 28.77
N GLY A 372 -1.64 0.98 28.80
CA GLY A 372 -1.93 -0.33 28.20
C GLY A 372 -1.81 -0.32 26.67
N LEU A 373 -2.22 0.76 26.02
CA LEU A 373 -2.14 0.92 24.58
C LEU A 373 -0.69 1.17 24.13
N GLY A 374 0.10 1.90 24.91
CA GLY A 374 1.54 2.03 24.74
C GLY A 374 2.24 0.68 24.80
N ALA A 375 1.94 -0.13 25.82
CA ALA A 375 2.46 -1.50 25.95
C ALA A 375 2.02 -2.41 24.78
N PHE A 376 0.78 -2.26 24.31
CA PHE A 376 0.28 -3.00 23.14
C PHE A 376 1.05 -2.64 21.87
N VAL A 377 1.24 -1.33 21.61
CA VAL A 377 1.98 -0.85 20.44
C VAL A 377 3.43 -1.31 20.49
N THR A 378 4.10 -1.20 21.64
CA THR A 378 5.49 -1.65 21.79
C THR A 378 5.63 -3.16 21.63
N THR A 379 4.71 -3.96 22.18
CA THR A 379 4.67 -5.41 21.95
C THR A 379 4.52 -5.74 20.46
N ALA A 380 3.64 -5.02 19.75
CA ALA A 380 3.46 -5.20 18.31
C ALA A 380 4.70 -4.82 17.48
N VAL A 381 5.54 -3.92 18.00
CA VAL A 381 6.86 -3.57 17.42
C VAL A 381 7.88 -4.66 17.75
N ALA A 382 7.91 -5.16 18.99
CA ALA A 382 8.80 -6.24 19.42
C ALA A 382 8.59 -7.52 18.59
N VAL A 383 7.34 -7.92 18.35
CA VAL A 383 7.02 -9.09 17.50
C VAL A 383 7.51 -8.92 16.05
N ARG A 384 7.58 -7.68 15.54
CA ARG A 384 8.00 -7.41 14.15
C ARG A 384 9.51 -7.28 14.00
N PHE A 385 10.20 -6.69 14.99
CA PHE A 385 11.62 -6.39 14.87
C PHE A 385 12.49 -7.25 15.78
N VAL A 386 12.08 -7.48 17.03
CA VAL A 386 12.89 -8.21 18.03
C VAL A 386 12.76 -9.72 17.84
N PHE A 387 11.55 -10.24 17.67
CA PHE A 387 11.33 -11.67 17.48
C PHE A 387 12.07 -12.24 16.26
N PRO A 388 12.06 -11.59 15.06
CA PRO A 388 12.80 -12.10 13.92
C PRO A 388 14.32 -12.05 14.09
N MET A 389 14.89 -11.20 14.95
CA MET A 389 16.36 -11.15 15.12
C MET A 389 16.97 -12.48 15.55
N VAL A 390 16.22 -13.33 16.24
CA VAL A 390 16.65 -14.69 16.60
C VAL A 390 16.27 -15.68 15.49
N SER A 391 15.05 -15.58 14.95
CA SER A 391 14.57 -16.48 13.89
C SER A 391 15.32 -16.35 12.57
N LEU A 392 15.82 -15.16 12.24
CA LEU A 392 16.51 -14.85 10.98
C LEU A 392 17.93 -15.42 10.93
N GLU A 393 18.50 -15.86 12.06
CA GLU A 393 19.78 -16.57 12.06
C GLU A 393 19.68 -17.89 11.29
N GLY A 394 18.52 -18.56 11.34
CA GLY A 394 18.16 -19.71 10.49
C GLY A 394 19.31 -20.65 10.16
N HIS A 395 19.69 -20.69 8.87
CA HIS A 395 20.75 -21.55 8.34
C HIS A 395 22.17 -21.15 8.77
N ALA A 396 22.40 -19.95 9.29
CA ALA A 396 23.70 -19.48 9.79
C ALA A 396 23.91 -19.81 11.29
N TRP A 397 22.91 -20.38 11.97
CA TRP A 397 22.99 -20.71 13.40
C TRP A 397 24.17 -21.60 13.77
N TRP A 398 24.56 -22.53 12.89
CA TRP A 398 25.70 -23.42 13.14
C TRP A 398 27.02 -22.64 13.28
N ILE A 399 27.18 -21.53 12.55
CA ILE A 399 28.38 -20.68 12.60
C ILE A 399 28.53 -20.06 14.00
N LEU A 400 27.41 -19.56 14.56
CA LEU A 400 27.37 -19.00 15.90
C LEU A 400 27.65 -20.06 16.97
N ARG A 401 27.18 -21.30 16.78
CA ARG A 401 27.48 -22.41 17.70
C ARG A 401 28.94 -22.87 17.67
N THR A 402 29.62 -22.73 16.53
CA THR A 402 31.05 -23.08 16.40
C THR A 402 31.99 -21.95 16.79
N ALA A 403 31.46 -20.75 17.02
CA ALA A 403 32.28 -19.61 17.41
C ALA A 403 32.82 -19.77 18.84
N PRO A 404 34.04 -19.28 19.15
CA PRO A 404 34.62 -19.32 20.49
C PRO A 404 33.99 -18.23 21.39
N VAL A 405 32.66 -18.18 21.44
CA VAL A 405 31.90 -17.19 22.21
C VAL A 405 30.86 -17.94 23.05
N PRO A 406 30.82 -17.74 24.37
CA PRO A 406 29.82 -18.37 25.22
C PRO A 406 28.41 -17.92 24.83
N LEU A 407 27.46 -18.88 24.77
CA LEU A 407 26.09 -18.63 24.33
C LEU A 407 25.41 -17.51 25.11
N ALA A 408 25.67 -17.41 26.42
CA ALA A 408 25.13 -16.36 27.28
C ALA A 408 25.45 -14.94 26.77
N HIS A 409 26.64 -14.73 26.20
CA HIS A 409 27.03 -13.42 25.68
C HIS A 409 26.29 -13.09 24.37
N LEU A 410 25.96 -14.10 23.56
CA LEU A 410 25.13 -13.94 22.37
C LEU A 410 23.69 -13.54 22.75
N TRP A 411 23.12 -14.21 23.76
CA TRP A 411 21.79 -13.90 24.28
C TRP A 411 21.70 -12.49 24.84
N TRP A 412 22.63 -12.10 25.71
CA TRP A 412 22.66 -10.75 26.27
C TRP A 412 22.90 -9.68 25.21
N SER A 413 23.75 -9.94 24.22
CA SER A 413 23.94 -9.03 23.09
C SER A 413 22.64 -8.80 22.32
N LYS A 414 21.92 -9.87 21.95
CA LYS A 414 20.64 -9.75 21.25
C LYS A 414 19.54 -9.11 22.10
N PHE A 415 19.52 -9.40 23.40
CA PHE A 415 18.60 -8.76 24.34
C PHE A 415 18.81 -7.25 24.35
N TRP A 416 20.03 -6.76 24.58
CA TRP A 416 20.31 -5.31 24.64
C TRP A 416 20.07 -4.61 23.30
N ILE A 417 20.35 -5.28 22.17
CA ILE A 417 20.06 -4.76 20.82
C ILE A 417 18.56 -4.53 20.60
N GLY A 418 17.70 -5.43 21.10
CA GLY A 418 16.25 -5.28 20.98
C GLY A 418 15.63 -4.39 22.04
N TYR A 419 16.06 -4.56 23.29
CA TYR A 419 15.50 -3.91 24.47
C TYR A 419 15.74 -2.40 24.48
N LEU A 420 16.97 -1.94 24.20
CA LEU A 420 17.29 -0.52 24.31
C LEU A 420 16.48 0.35 23.34
N PRO A 421 16.39 0.04 22.02
CA PRO A 421 15.53 0.78 21.11
C PRO A 421 14.04 0.69 21.47
N LEU A 422 13.59 -0.46 21.98
CA LEU A 422 12.19 -0.67 22.36
C LEU A 422 11.79 0.17 23.56
N VAL A 423 12.63 0.24 24.59
CA VAL A 423 12.42 1.12 25.75
C VAL A 423 12.41 2.57 25.31
N VAL A 424 13.42 3.03 24.58
CA VAL A 424 13.47 4.43 24.11
C VAL A 424 12.21 4.78 23.30
N PHE A 425 11.74 3.87 22.44
CA PHE A 425 10.51 4.05 21.70
C PHE A 425 9.27 4.11 22.60
N ALA A 426 9.14 3.21 23.58
CA ALA A 426 8.03 3.17 24.54
C ALA A 426 7.96 4.46 25.38
N GLU A 427 9.11 4.87 25.93
CA GLU A 427 9.27 6.08 26.74
C GLU A 427 8.86 7.33 25.95
N LEU A 428 9.39 7.48 24.73
CA LEU A 428 9.05 8.62 23.87
C LEU A 428 7.57 8.63 23.50
N LEU A 429 6.99 7.47 23.19
CA LEU A 429 5.58 7.33 22.84
C LEU A 429 4.68 7.80 23.99
N VAL A 430 4.92 7.27 25.20
CA VAL A 430 4.09 7.55 26.38
C VAL A 430 4.32 8.95 26.93
N ALA A 431 5.57 9.45 26.91
CA ALA A 431 5.85 10.84 27.29
C ALA A 431 5.15 11.83 26.36
N THR A 432 5.15 11.56 25.06
CA THR A 432 4.48 12.42 24.07
C THR A 432 2.97 12.40 24.24
N THR A 433 2.35 11.23 24.41
CA THR A 433 0.88 11.14 24.62
C THR A 433 0.44 11.72 25.95
N ASN A 434 1.19 11.49 27.04
CA ASN A 434 0.90 12.11 28.32
C ASN A 434 1.02 13.64 28.26
N GLY A 435 1.97 14.17 27.48
CA GLY A 435 2.08 15.59 27.18
C GLY A 435 0.87 16.14 26.42
N LEU A 436 0.40 15.43 25.39
CA LEU A 436 -0.79 15.80 24.61
C LEU A 436 -2.07 15.77 25.47
N LEU A 437 -2.19 14.79 26.36
CA LEU A 437 -3.26 14.67 27.35
C LEU A 437 -3.07 15.62 28.55
N ARG A 438 -1.99 16.41 28.60
CA ARG A 438 -1.55 17.29 29.71
C ARG A 438 -1.57 16.65 31.11
N VAL A 439 -1.27 15.35 31.19
CA VAL A 439 -1.29 14.56 32.42
C VAL A 439 -0.32 15.16 33.46
N PRO A 440 -0.63 15.11 34.77
CA PRO A 440 0.30 15.59 35.81
C PRO A 440 1.68 14.94 35.69
N PHE A 441 2.73 15.73 35.91
CA PHE A 441 4.13 15.30 35.82
C PHE A 441 4.45 14.07 36.71
N PRO A 442 3.96 13.96 37.97
CA PRO A 442 4.25 12.81 38.82
C PRO A 442 3.74 11.49 38.22
N VAL A 443 2.52 11.49 37.67
CA VAL A 443 1.90 10.31 37.04
C VAL A 443 2.67 9.89 35.78
N THR A 444 3.13 10.88 35.01
CA THR A 444 3.97 10.62 33.83
C THR A 444 5.26 9.92 34.24
N VAL A 445 5.97 10.41 35.24
CA VAL A 445 7.20 9.78 35.75
C VAL A 445 6.95 8.35 36.24
N THR A 446 5.84 8.11 36.93
CA THR A 446 5.48 6.74 37.36
C THR A 446 5.29 5.81 36.16
N PHE A 447 4.64 6.27 35.08
CA PHE A 447 4.42 5.46 33.89
C PHE A 447 5.71 5.15 33.13
N LEU A 448 6.62 6.13 33.05
CA LEU A 448 7.96 5.91 32.46
C LEU A 448 8.72 4.87 33.28
N LEU A 449 8.76 5.00 34.60
CA LEU A 449 9.44 4.02 35.47
C LEU A 449 8.83 2.61 35.41
N THR A 450 7.51 2.46 35.18
CA THR A 450 6.88 1.15 35.05
C THR A 450 7.08 0.52 33.67
N LEU A 451 7.29 1.32 32.62
CA LEU A 451 7.54 0.81 31.27
C LEU A 451 8.89 0.11 31.14
N VAL A 452 9.94 0.60 31.81
CA VAL A 452 11.29 0.00 31.78
C VAL A 452 11.28 -1.51 32.11
N PRO A 453 10.79 -1.96 33.29
CA PRO A 453 10.74 -3.39 33.60
C PRO A 453 9.69 -4.14 32.76
N LEU A 454 8.61 -3.49 32.36
CA LEU A 454 7.59 -4.09 31.50
C LEU A 454 8.18 -4.46 30.12
N MET A 455 8.97 -3.57 29.52
CA MET A 455 9.63 -3.80 28.24
C MET A 455 10.74 -4.85 28.33
N ALA A 456 11.28 -5.12 29.52
CA ALA A 456 12.27 -6.20 29.72
C ALA A 456 11.59 -7.59 29.73
N ALA A 457 10.32 -7.65 30.09
CA ALA A 457 9.52 -8.87 30.11
C ALA A 457 8.88 -9.20 28.75
N VAL A 458 8.67 -8.20 27.89
CA VAL A 458 8.22 -8.31 26.49
C VAL A 458 9.35 -8.77 25.59
#